data_AF-A0A2E7JMX7-F1
#
_entry.id   AF-A0A2E7JMX7-F1
#
_cell.length_a   1.000
_cell.length_b   1.000
_cell.length_c   1.000
_cell.angle_alpha   90.00
_cell.angle_beta   90.00
_cell.angle_gamma   90.00
#
_symmetry.space_group_name_H-M   'P 1'
#
loop_
_entity.id
_entity.type
_entity.pdbx_description
1 polymer ?
#
loop_
_entity_poly.entity_id
_entity_poly.type
_entity_poly.pdbx_seq_one_letter_code
_entity_poly.pdbx_strand_id
1 'polypeptide(L)' 'MLFREAMDIWLSELPSIPIVQWYHRIPHNETYWTNWPTAQDPYINSAYWHRTWLLVLLELEPVQG' A
#
# COMPACT_ATOMS: atom_id res chain seq x y z
N MET A 1 5.41 -11.08 -26.70
CA MET A 1 4.53 -10.59 -25.59
C MET A 1 5.31 -9.47 -24.94
N LEU A 2 4.80 -8.24 -24.99
CA LEU A 2 5.53 -7.02 -24.68
C LEU A 2 6.29 -7.06 -23.34
N PHE A 3 5.75 -7.74 -22.32
CA PHE A 3 6.43 -7.91 -21.04
C PHE A 3 7.81 -8.58 -21.16
N ARG A 4 7.92 -9.67 -21.93
CA ARG A 4 9.18 -10.41 -22.05
C ARG A 4 10.23 -9.60 -22.79
N GLU A 5 9.84 -8.98 -23.90
CA GLU A 5 10.70 -8.11 -24.70
C GLU A 5 11.22 -6.92 -23.87
N ALA A 6 10.38 -6.31 -23.02
CA ALA A 6 10.81 -5.25 -22.11
C ALA A 6 11.74 -5.75 -20.99
N MET A 7 11.47 -6.95 -20.45
CA MET A 7 12.33 -7.56 -19.43
C MET A 7 13.71 -7.94 -19.97
N ASP A 8 13.81 -8.37 -21.24
CA ASP A 8 15.10 -8.64 -21.88
C ASP A 8 15.99 -7.38 -21.90
N ILE A 9 15.40 -6.21 -22.22
CA ILE A 9 16.09 -4.91 -22.15
C ILE A 9 16.44 -4.53 -20.71
N TRP A 10 15.51 -4.69 -19.76
CA TRP A 10 15.78 -4.37 -18.35
C TRP A 10 16.95 -5.19 -17.78
N LEU A 11 17.01 -6.48 -18.14
CA LEU A 11 18.07 -7.39 -17.68
C LEU A 11 19.41 -7.10 -18.37
N SER A 12 19.41 -6.60 -19.61
CA SER A 12 20.66 -6.19 -20.28
C SER A 12 21.21 -4.88 -19.74
N GLU A 13 20.35 -3.89 -19.54
CA GLU A 13 20.76 -2.53 -19.17
C GLU A 13 20.85 -2.30 -17.65
N LEU A 14 20.19 -3.15 -16.84
CA LEU A 14 20.11 -3.07 -15.37
C LEU A 14 19.97 -1.64 -14.82
N PRO A 15 19.00 -0.83 -15.29
CA PRO A 15 18.84 0.56 -14.83
C PRO A 15 18.50 0.65 -13.34
N SER A 16 17.93 -0.41 -12.78
CA SER A 16 17.73 -0.61 -11.35
C SER A 16 17.67 -2.11 -11.05
N ILE A 17 18.18 -2.50 -9.88
CA ILE A 17 18.27 -3.90 -9.46
C ILE A 17 17.21 -4.15 -8.36
N PRO A 18 16.13 -4.89 -8.66
CA PRO A 18 15.12 -5.22 -7.65
C PRO A 18 15.66 -6.28 -6.71
N ILE A 19 15.94 -5.90 -5.46
CA ILE A 19 16.52 -6.80 -4.44
C ILE A 19 15.47 -7.29 -3.44
N VAL A 20 14.53 -6.43 -3.05
CA VAL A 20 13.57 -6.72 -1.98
C VAL A 20 12.20 -6.16 -2.33
N GLN A 21 11.16 -6.91 -1.98
CA GLN A 21 9.79 -6.39 -1.92
C GLN A 21 9.56 -5.85 -0.52
N TRP A 22 9.37 -4.54 -0.40
CA TRP A 22 9.19 -3.90 0.88
C TRP A 22 7.74 -4.03 1.36
N TYR A 23 7.56 -4.61 2.54
CA TYR A 23 6.25 -4.71 3.16
C TYR A 23 5.85 -3.37 3.78
N HIS A 24 4.63 -2.92 3.50
CA HIS A 24 4.03 -1.77 4.18
C HIS A 24 3.76 -2.11 5.65
N ARG A 25 4.65 -1.70 6.55
CA ARG A 25 4.52 -1.86 8.01
C ARG A 25 4.04 -0.54 8.60
N ILE A 26 2.73 -0.38 8.72
CA ILE A 26 2.09 0.87 9.11
C ILE A 26 1.32 0.62 10.40
N PRO A 27 1.77 1.16 11.54
CA PRO A 27 1.00 1.07 12.77
C PRO A 27 -0.18 2.06 12.72
N HIS A 28 -1.31 1.63 13.25
CA HIS A 28 -2.50 2.47 13.40
C HIS A 28 -2.68 2.86 14.86
N ASN A 29 -3.09 4.10 15.11
CA ASN A 29 -3.44 4.57 16.44
C ASN A 29 -4.96 4.53 16.60
N GLU A 30 -5.41 3.85 17.65
CA GLU A 30 -6.84 3.66 17.95
C GLU A 30 -7.33 4.46 19.17
N THR A 31 -6.56 5.47 19.61
CA THR A 31 -6.99 6.36 20.70
C THR A 31 -8.19 7.22 20.29
N TYR A 32 -8.26 7.66 19.02
CA TYR A 32 -9.30 8.57 18.54
C TYR A 32 -10.03 8.09 17.29
N TRP A 33 -9.44 7.16 16.53
CA TRP A 33 -9.97 6.68 15.26
C TRP A 33 -10.03 5.16 15.23
N THR A 34 -11.13 4.60 14.74
CA THR A 34 -11.33 3.17 14.53
C THR A 34 -11.62 2.89 13.05
N ASN A 35 -11.92 1.63 12.72
CA ASN A 35 -12.21 1.14 11.38
C ASN A 35 -11.02 1.24 10.40
N TRP A 36 -9.80 1.04 10.92
CA TRP A 36 -8.60 0.89 10.09
C TRP A 36 -8.68 -0.38 9.22
N PRO A 37 -8.10 -0.40 8.01
CA PRO A 37 -8.09 -1.61 7.19
C PRO A 37 -7.26 -2.70 7.85
N THR A 38 -7.82 -3.91 7.93
CA THR A 38 -7.17 -5.08 8.54
C THR A 38 -7.10 -6.25 7.57
N ALA A 39 -6.53 -7.39 8.00
CA ALA A 39 -6.58 -8.62 7.20
C ALA A 39 -8.00 -9.21 7.12
N GLN A 40 -8.85 -8.93 8.12
CA GLN A 40 -10.24 -9.41 8.19
C GLN A 40 -11.19 -8.48 7.41
N ASP A 41 -10.88 -7.19 7.39
CA ASP A 41 -11.58 -6.18 6.58
C ASP A 41 -10.58 -5.38 5.71
N PRO A 42 -10.14 -5.97 4.57
CA PRO A 42 -9.08 -5.41 3.74
C PRO A 42 -9.62 -4.47 2.65
N TYR A 43 -10.49 -3.52 3.00
CA TYR A 43 -11.15 -2.65 2.01
C TYR A 43 -10.17 -1.79 1.19
N ILE A 44 -9.00 -1.43 1.75
CA ILE A 44 -7.90 -0.79 1.02
C ILE A 44 -6.57 -0.97 1.77
N ASN A 45 -5.45 -0.68 1.11
CA ASN A 45 -4.17 -0.56 1.80
C ASN A 45 -4.10 0.73 2.62
N SER A 46 -3.50 0.69 3.81
CA SER A 46 -3.41 1.84 4.71
C SER A 46 -2.21 2.76 4.46
N ALA A 47 -1.55 2.68 3.29
CA ALA A 47 -0.39 3.51 3.00
C ALA A 47 -0.81 4.95 2.69
N TYR A 48 -0.58 5.85 3.64
CA TYR A 48 -0.96 7.27 3.53
C TYR A 48 -0.24 8.03 2.41
N TRP A 49 0.89 7.51 1.93
CA TRP A 49 1.60 8.02 0.75
C TRP A 49 1.00 7.54 -0.58
N HIS A 50 0.04 6.61 -0.55
CA HIS A 50 -0.59 6.10 -1.75
C HIS A 50 -1.72 7.01 -2.21
N ARG A 51 -1.96 7.05 -3.53
CA ARG A 51 -3.02 7.89 -4.14
C ARG A 51 -4.43 7.55 -3.66
N THR A 52 -4.61 6.38 -3.06
CA THR A 52 -5.89 5.87 -2.54
C THR A 52 -6.16 6.25 -1.09
N TRP A 53 -5.30 7.06 -0.45
CA TRP A 53 -5.43 7.38 0.99
C TRP A 53 -6.79 7.98 1.37
N LEU A 54 -7.43 8.73 0.46
CA LEU A 54 -8.76 9.28 0.69
C LEU A 54 -9.79 8.20 1.06
N LEU A 55 -9.67 6.98 0.52
CA LEU A 55 -10.59 5.89 0.84
C LEU A 55 -10.50 5.45 2.29
N VAL A 56 -9.30 5.50 2.90
CA VAL A 56 -9.16 5.24 4.34
C VAL A 56 -9.87 6.34 5.13
N LEU A 57 -9.63 7.61 4.79
CA LEU A 57 -10.23 8.74 5.52
C LEU A 57 -11.76 8.75 5.49
N LEU A 58 -12.37 8.23 4.43
CA LEU A 58 -13.82 8.14 4.30
C LEU A 58 -14.44 7.02 5.15
N GLU A 59 -13.66 6.01 5.51
CA GLU A 59 -14.10 4.85 6.31
C GLU A 59 -13.75 4.98 7.80
N LEU A 60 -12.78 5.84 8.17
CA LEU A 60 -12.43 6.04 9.58
C LEU A 60 -13.60 6.59 10.39
N GLU A 61 -13.77 6.06 11.59
CA GLU A 61 -14.80 6.46 12.52
C GLU A 61 -14.19 7.01 13.82
N PRO A 62 -14.79 8.03 14.47
CA PRO A 62 -14.33 8.49 15.77
C PRO A 62 -14.63 7.45 16.86
N VAL A 63 -13.71 7.27 17.81
CA VAL A 63 -13.90 6.34 18.96
C VAL A 63 -14.97 6.84 19.95
N GLN A 64 -15.19 8.16 20.02
CA GLN A 64 -16.20 8.78 20.88
C GLN A 64 -17.12 9.64 20.00
N GLY A 65 -18.39 9.26 19.92
CA GLY A 65 -19.47 9.98 19.24
C GLY A 65 -20.49 10.54 20.23
#